data_AF-A0A563E095-F1
#
_entry.id   AF-A0A563E095-F1
#
_cell.length_a   1.000
_cell.length_b   1.000
_cell.length_c   1.000
_cell.angle_alpha   90.00
_cell.angle_beta   90.00
_cell.angle_gamma   90.00
#
_symmetry.space_group_name_H-M   'P 1'
#
loop_
_entity.id
_entity.type
_entity.pdbx_description
1 polymer ?
#
loop_
_entity_poly.entity_id
_entity_poly.type
_entity_poly.pdbx_seq_one_letter_code
_entity_poly.pdbx_strand_id
1 'polypeptide(L)'
;MSEKTSSGRSAAGLFDVRNIIAALLGIYGIVLTVMGIVHHSGQQIAKSDGLNLNLWTGIGLIIVSIIMAVWAWTRPIIVVPEEIEHHDGPDSAVMDTPGDR
;
A
#
# COMPACT_ATOMS: atom_id res chain seq x y z
N MET A 1 8.62 40.69 0.31
CA MET A 1 8.62 39.63 1.33
C MET A 1 8.22 38.36 0.60
N SER A 2 9.17 37.46 0.32
CA SER A 2 8.97 36.33 -0.59
C SER A 2 8.22 35.22 0.14
N GLU A 3 6.93 35.07 -0.15
CA GLU A 3 6.12 33.98 0.39
C GLU A 3 6.53 32.68 -0.32
N LYS A 4 7.27 31.84 0.38
CA LYS A 4 7.68 30.53 -0.10
C LYS A 4 6.53 29.58 0.19
N THR A 5 5.53 29.54 -0.68
CA THR A 5 4.44 28.56 -0.60
C THR A 5 5.06 27.18 -0.82
N SER A 6 5.38 26.47 0.26
CA SER A 6 5.82 25.09 0.17
C SER A 6 4.62 24.24 -0.24
N SER A 7 4.44 24.06 -1.55
CA SER A 7 3.64 22.99 -2.13
C SER A 7 4.10 21.68 -1.49
N GLY A 8 3.34 21.22 -0.50
CA GLY A 8 3.62 20.02 0.27
C GLY A 8 3.45 18.82 -0.63
N ARG A 9 4.55 18.22 -1.05
CA ARG A 9 4.60 16.94 -1.75
C ARG A 9 3.99 15.88 -0.82
N SER A 10 2.67 15.68 -0.89
CA SER A 10 1.98 14.73 -0.02
C SER A 10 2.36 13.33 -0.49
N ALA A 11 3.21 12.66 0.27
CA ALA A 11 3.55 11.27 0.03
C ALA A 11 2.30 10.42 0.29
N ALA A 12 1.46 10.21 -0.74
CA ALA A 12 0.44 9.16 -0.71
C ALA A 12 1.04 7.75 -0.52
N GLY A 13 2.39 7.64 -0.56
CA GLY A 13 3.16 6.41 -0.49
C GLY A 13 3.02 5.57 0.77
N LEU A 14 2.31 6.02 1.82
CA LEU A 14 2.04 5.17 2.97
C LEU A 14 0.90 4.16 2.72
N PHE A 15 0.01 4.43 1.76
CA PHE A 15 -1.08 3.52 1.33
C PHE A 15 -0.84 2.99 -0.09
N ASP A 16 0.39 2.55 -0.39
CA ASP A 16 0.68 1.79 -1.61
C ASP A 16 0.16 0.34 -1.48
N VAL A 17 -0.59 -0.12 -2.49
CA VAL A 17 -1.10 -1.50 -2.58
C VAL A 17 0.00 -2.54 -2.40
N ARG A 18 1.24 -2.26 -2.83
CA ARG A 18 2.38 -3.17 -2.68
C ARG A 18 2.76 -3.38 -1.22
N ASN A 19 2.68 -2.32 -0.42
CA ASN A 19 2.97 -2.39 1.00
C ASN A 19 1.87 -3.16 1.75
N ILE A 20 0.60 -2.95 1.35
CA ILE A 20 -0.55 -3.69 1.89
C ILE A 20 -0.44 -5.18 1.56
N ILE A 21 -0.18 -5.54 0.30
CA ILE A 21 0.00 -6.94 -0.12
C ILE A 21 1.18 -7.58 0.62
N ALA A 22 2.32 -6.89 0.70
CA ALA A 22 3.49 -7.41 1.41
C ALA A 22 3.20 -7.69 2.89
N ALA A 23 2.49 -6.78 3.58
CA ALA A 23 2.11 -6.96 4.98
C ALA A 23 1.12 -8.12 5.16
N LEU A 24 0.09 -8.21 4.31
CA LEU A 24 -0.91 -9.29 4.37
C LEU A 24 -0.26 -10.67 4.14
N LEU A 25 0.58 -10.79 3.12
CA LEU A 25 1.32 -12.02 2.84
C LEU A 25 2.28 -12.37 3.99
N GLY A 26 2.95 -11.38 4.56
CA GLY A 26 3.88 -11.58 5.67
C GLY A 26 3.17 -12.09 6.93
N ILE A 27 2.07 -11.44 7.34
CA ILE A 27 1.27 -11.86 8.50
C ILE A 27 0.75 -13.28 8.30
N TYR A 28 0.15 -13.55 7.13
CA TYR A 28 -0.40 -14.88 6.85
C TYR A 28 0.69 -15.95 6.76
N GLY A 29 1.85 -15.65 6.16
CA GLY A 29 3.01 -16.53 6.11
C GLY A 29 3.56 -16.86 7.50
N ILE A 30 3.60 -15.89 8.41
CA ILE A 30 3.98 -16.11 9.82
C ILE A 30 2.97 -17.05 10.50
N VAL A 31 1.67 -16.78 10.34
CA VAL A 31 0.61 -17.63 10.93
C VAL A 31 0.74 -19.07 10.42
N LEU A 32 0.94 -19.27 9.11
CA LEU A 32 1.11 -20.61 8.52
C LEU A 32 2.38 -21.30 9.00
N THR A 33 3.48 -20.57 9.15
CA THR A 33 4.74 -21.11 9.67
C THR A 33 4.57 -21.56 11.12
N VAL A 34 3.93 -20.75 11.96
CA VAL A 34 3.62 -21.09 13.36
C VAL A 34 2.67 -22.29 13.42
N MET A 35 1.60 -22.31 12.61
CA MET A 35 0.71 -23.47 12.48
C MET A 35 1.48 -24.72 12.09
N GLY A 36 2.38 -24.61 11.12
CA GLY A 36 3.25 -25.69 10.66
C GLY A 36 4.11 -26.25 11.79
N ILE A 37 4.77 -25.39 12.58
CA ILE A 37 5.63 -25.79 13.70
C ILE A 37 4.82 -26.41 14.85
N VAL A 38 3.71 -25.78 15.24
CA VAL A 38 2.92 -26.18 16.42
C VAL A 38 2.09 -27.43 16.15
N HIS A 39 1.53 -27.60 14.95
CA HIS A 39 0.64 -28.73 14.62
C HIS A 39 1.38 -29.94 14.05
N HIS A 40 2.56 -30.27 14.56
CA HIS A 40 3.37 -31.42 14.16
C HIS A 40 2.87 -32.76 14.74
N SER A 41 1.56 -32.95 14.91
CA SER A 41 0.98 -34.21 15.40
C SER A 41 0.66 -35.16 14.24
N GLY A 42 1.10 -36.42 14.35
CA GLY A 42 1.23 -37.37 13.24
C GLY A 42 -0.02 -37.69 12.40
N GLN A 43 -1.22 -37.24 12.80
CA GLN A 43 -2.43 -37.46 12.01
C GLN A 43 -2.55 -36.54 10.78
N GLN A 44 -1.94 -35.35 10.81
CA GLN A 44 -1.95 -34.43 9.67
C GLN A 44 -0.85 -34.78 8.65
N ILE A 45 0.31 -35.23 9.14
CA ILE A 45 1.46 -35.66 8.32
C ILE A 45 1.11 -36.88 7.45
N ALA A 46 0.24 -37.76 7.95
CA ALA A 46 -0.27 -38.93 7.22
C ALA A 46 -1.10 -38.58 5.97
N LYS A 47 -1.69 -37.39 5.91
CA LYS A 47 -2.46 -36.92 4.73
C LYS A 47 -1.62 -36.14 3.73
N SER A 48 -0.39 -35.78 4.10
CA SER A 48 0.48 -34.88 3.33
C SER A 48 1.80 -35.54 2.92
N ASP A 49 1.81 -36.88 2.86
CA ASP A 49 2.96 -37.68 2.42
C ASP A 49 4.25 -37.40 3.21
N GLY A 50 4.12 -37.10 4.52
CA GLY A 50 5.28 -36.74 5.35
C GLY A 50 5.65 -35.26 5.35
N LEU A 51 5.12 -34.45 4.44
CA LEU A 51 5.50 -33.05 4.26
C LEU A 51 4.51 -32.08 4.91
N ASN A 52 5.01 -31.16 5.72
CA ASN A 52 4.17 -30.16 6.37
C ASN A 52 3.87 -28.99 5.40
N LEU A 53 2.74 -29.09 4.69
CA LEU A 53 2.33 -28.09 3.69
C LEU A 53 2.18 -26.69 4.26
N ASN A 54 1.67 -26.55 5.50
CA ASN A 54 1.55 -25.26 6.16
C ASN A 54 2.92 -24.59 6.35
N LEU A 55 3.94 -25.37 6.73
CA LEU A 55 5.30 -24.87 6.93
C LEU A 55 5.91 -24.39 5.59
N TRP A 56 5.84 -25.22 4.55
CA TRP A 56 6.37 -24.88 3.22
C TRP A 56 5.66 -23.68 2.61
N THR A 57 4.33 -23.65 2.71
CA THR A 57 3.53 -22.52 2.22
C THR A 57 3.86 -21.25 3.01
N GLY A 58 3.94 -21.34 4.35
CA GLY A 58 4.32 -20.22 5.21
C GLY A 58 5.68 -19.63 4.87
N ILE A 59 6.69 -20.47 4.70
CA ILE A 59 8.05 -20.05 4.29
C ILE A 59 8.01 -19.39 2.91
N GLY A 60 7.31 -19.98 1.94
CA GLY A 60 7.16 -19.40 0.60
C GLY A 60 6.56 -17.99 0.65
N LEU A 61 5.51 -17.79 1.45
CA LEU A 61 4.84 -16.50 1.59
C LEU A 61 5.72 -15.46 2.30
N ILE A 62 6.53 -15.87 3.28
CA ILE A 62 7.51 -14.99 3.93
C ILE A 62 8.55 -14.51 2.92
N ILE A 63 9.09 -15.41 2.09
CA ILE A 63 10.07 -15.04 1.05
C ILE A 63 9.47 -14.04 0.06
N VAL A 64 8.26 -14.31 -0.44
CA VAL A 64 7.57 -13.39 -1.36
C VAL A 64 7.26 -12.04 -0.71
N SER A 65 6.80 -12.06 0.54
CA SER A 65 6.55 -10.83 1.33
C SER A 65 7.81 -9.97 1.46
N ILE A 66 8.96 -10.57 1.78
CA ILE A 66 10.24 -9.85 1.87
C ILE A 66 10.64 -9.26 0.52
N ILE A 67 10.52 -10.02 -0.57
CA ILE A 67 10.82 -9.52 -1.93
C ILE A 67 9.92 -8.34 -2.28
N MET A 68 8.62 -8.44 -2.00
CA MET A 68 7.68 -7.35 -2.24
C MET A 68 7.97 -6.13 -1.38
N ALA A 69 8.28 -6.31 -0.09
CA ALA A 69 8.60 -5.21 0.81
C ALA A 69 9.88 -4.47 0.36
N VAL A 70 10.93 -5.20 -0.01
CA VAL A 70 12.16 -4.62 -0.56
C VAL A 70 11.86 -3.87 -1.86
N TRP A 71 11.05 -4.45 -2.76
CA TRP A 71 10.70 -3.80 -4.01
C TRP A 71 9.86 -2.52 -3.80
N ALA A 72 8.87 -2.57 -2.91
CA ALA A 72 8.07 -1.40 -2.53
C ALA A 72 8.95 -0.28 -1.95
N TRP A 73 9.91 -0.65 -1.10
CA TRP A 73 10.84 0.31 -0.50
C TRP A 73 11.77 0.96 -1.53
N THR A 74 12.25 0.21 -2.53
CA THR A 74 13.12 0.75 -3.59
C THR A 74 12.41 1.67 -4.59
N ARG A 75 11.07 1.62 -4.69
CA ARG A 75 10.29 2.41 -5.67
C ARG A 75 9.10 3.11 -5.02
N PRO A 76 9.34 4.16 -4.20
CA PRO A 76 8.27 4.91 -3.55
C PRO A 76 7.41 5.67 -4.57
N ILE A 77 6.09 5.57 -4.45
CA ILE A 77 5.13 6.34 -5.28
C ILE A 77 4.95 7.71 -4.64
N ILE A 78 5.28 8.75 -5.40
CA ILE A 78 5.11 10.14 -5.02
C ILE A 78 3.93 10.66 -5.82
N VAL A 79 2.81 10.94 -5.16
CA VAL A 79 1.66 11.60 -5.78
C VAL A 79 1.84 13.09 -5.58
N VAL A 80 1.93 13.84 -6.67
CA VAL A 80 1.89 15.30 -6.62
C VAL A 80 0.43 15.68 -6.50
N PRO A 81 0.00 16.42 -5.46
CA PRO A 81 -1.36 16.93 -5.39
C PRO A 81 -1.60 17.76 -6.65
N GLU A 82 -2.57 17.35 -7.46
CA GLU A 82 -3.05 18.16 -8.56
C GLU A 82 -3.71 19.38 -7.91
N GLU A 83 -3.12 20.55 -8.11
CA GLU A 83 -3.73 21.82 -7.72
C GLU A 83 -5.06 21.85 -8.47
N ILE A 84 -6.17 21.72 -7.74
CA ILE A 84 -7.50 21.87 -8.30
C ILE A 84 -7.53 23.28 -8.88
N GLU A 85 -7.29 23.40 -10.18
CA GLU A 85 -7.41 24.66 -10.90
C GLU A 85 -8.85 25.10 -10.69
N HIS A 86 -9.04 26.14 -9.89
CA HIS A 86 -10.34 26.71 -9.62
C HIS A 86 -10.83 27.23 -10.97
N HIS A 87 -11.68 26.45 -11.62
CA HIS A 87 -12.33 26.86 -12.84
C HIS A 87 -13.31 27.97 -12.44
N ASP A 88 -12.80 29.20 -12.38
CA ASP A 88 -13.60 30.41 -12.35
C ASP A 88 -14.52 30.35 -13.57
N GLY A 89 -15.73 29.84 -13.36
CA GLY A 89 -16.75 29.81 -14.38
C GLY A 89 -17.06 31.23 -14.85
N PRO A 90 -17.68 31.37 -16.04
CA PRO A 90 -18.03 32.67 -16.62
C PRO A 90 -18.92 33.57 -15.73
N ASP A 91 -19.39 33.06 -14.59
CA ASP A 91 -20.22 33.76 -13.61
C ASP A 91 -19.45 34.83 -12.81
N SER A 92 -18.11 34.75 -12.72
CA SER A 92 -17.30 35.82 -12.10
C SER A 92 -17.21 37.08 -12.97
N ALA A 93 -17.38 36.95 -14.28
CA ALA A 93 -17.41 38.07 -15.22
C ALA A 93 -18.77 38.82 -15.23
N VAL A 94 -19.83 38.23 -14.68
CA VAL A 94 -21.17 38.83 -14.64
C VAL A 94 -21.37 39.73 -13.40
N MET A 95 -20.52 39.61 -12.38
CA MET A 95 -20.69 40.39 -11.14
C MET A 95 -20.06 41.79 -11.14
N ASP A 96 -19.35 42.18 -12.20
CA ASP A 96 -18.79 43.53 -12.37
C ASP A 96 -19.53 44.27 -13.51
N THR A 97 -20.76 44.70 -13.25
CA THR A 97 -21.35 45.85 -13.97
C THR A 97 -21.52 47.02 -13.01
N PRO A 98 -20.46 47.80 -12.71
CA PRO A 98 -20.61 49.12 -12.12
C PRO A 98 -21.16 50.09 -13.17
N GLY A 99 -22.47 50.27 -13.15
CA GLY A 99 -23.12 51.41 -13.77
C GLY A 99 -23.49 51.24 -15.24
N ASP A 100 -24.77 50.96 -15.46
CA ASP A 100 -25.49 51.65 -16.52
C ASP A 100 -26.38 52.67 -15.83
N ARG A 101 -26.02 53.95 -16.00
CA ARG A 101 -26.76 55.12 -15.53
C ARG A 101 -27.75 55.54 -16.60
#